data_AF-A0A7R9WN79-F1
#
_entry.id   AF-A0A7R9WN79-F1
#
_cell.length_a   1.000
_cell.length_b   1.000
_cell.length_c   1.000
_cell.angle_alpha   90.00
_cell.angle_beta   90.00
_cell.angle_gamma   90.00
#
_symmetry.space_group_name_H-M   'P 1'
#
loop_
_entity.id
_entity.type
_entity.pdbx_description
1 polymer ?
#
loop_
_entity_poly.entity_id
_entity_poly.type
_entity_poly.pdbx_seq_one_letter_code
_entity_poly.pdbx_strand_id
1 'polypeptide(L)'
;KHENDPSYSYIASAFLSCILTFGTTAGAFKLRSMKHSRFLPNQTLRNIVCDFAVVLNLIFWTVISKAGFSNVPTETLNVPDTFAPTFECCDASCTTSFPNDCPGQDEAWGRRPWLVDLGDTGGKPWVPIFAAVPAILAFILIFLDNGITWHLIQEPSNKLVHGRAFNYDTIIIGIMIAINSLIGLPWLVASTVPSIIHVQAMSDKDDKGKIVKVQETRLTHIFIHLLVLATVF
;
A
#
# COMPACT_ATOMS: atom_id res chain seq x y z
N LYS A 1 8.89 10.04 18.97
CA LYS A 1 7.60 10.51 19.54
C LYS A 1 7.47 10.22 21.05
N HIS A 2 7.93 9.08 21.56
CA HIS A 2 7.74 8.69 22.98
C HIS A 2 9.02 8.70 23.83
N GLU A 3 10.14 9.22 23.32
CA GLU A 3 11.46 9.17 23.98
C GLU A 3 11.48 9.87 25.35
N ASN A 4 10.61 10.86 25.56
CA ASN A 4 10.53 11.66 26.78
C ASN A 4 9.26 11.41 27.63
N ASP A 5 8.46 10.37 27.33
CA ASP A 5 7.23 10.08 28.10
C ASP A 5 7.51 9.04 29.20
N PRO A 6 7.51 9.42 30.49
CA PRO A 6 7.83 8.52 31.61
C PRO A 6 6.78 7.43 31.83
N SER A 7 5.60 7.54 31.20
CA SER A 7 4.54 6.52 31.26
C SER A 7 4.66 5.45 30.17
N TYR A 8 5.55 5.66 29.19
CA TYR A 8 5.70 4.76 28.04
C TYR A 8 6.63 3.60 28.34
N SER A 9 6.05 2.40 28.54
CA SER A 9 6.84 1.17 28.65
C SER A 9 7.08 0.56 27.27
N TYR A 10 8.29 0.80 26.73
CA TYR A 10 8.75 0.21 25.47
C TYR A 10 8.64 -1.32 25.46
N ILE A 11 8.97 -1.97 26.59
CA ILE A 11 8.95 -3.42 26.71
C ILE A 11 7.52 -3.95 26.64
N ALA A 12 6.57 -3.31 27.34
CA ALA A 12 5.17 -3.73 27.33
C ALA A 12 4.54 -3.53 25.94
N SER A 13 4.82 -2.40 25.30
CA SER A 13 4.33 -2.11 23.93
C SER A 13 4.91 -3.08 22.90
N ALA A 14 6.21 -3.38 22.96
CA ALA A 14 6.84 -4.34 22.08
C ALA A 14 6.29 -5.75 22.27
N PHE A 15 6.11 -6.19 23.52
CA PHE A 15 5.56 -7.51 23.82
C PHE A 15 4.11 -7.66 23.34
N LEU A 16 3.27 -6.64 23.60
CA LEU A 16 1.89 -6.63 23.11
C LEU A 16 1.85 -6.62 21.58
N SER A 17 2.70 -5.83 20.92
CA SER A 17 2.79 -5.79 19.45
C SER A 17 3.19 -7.15 18.86
N CYS A 18 4.11 -7.88 19.52
CA CYS A 18 4.45 -9.26 19.15
C CYS A 18 3.25 -10.20 19.31
N ILE A 19 2.54 -10.14 20.44
CA ILE A 19 1.34 -10.96 20.68
C ILE A 19 0.28 -10.67 19.61
N LEU A 20 0.01 -9.41 19.31
CA LEU A 20 -0.96 -9.02 18.29
C LEU A 20 -0.53 -9.51 16.90
N THR A 21 0.75 -9.42 16.56
CA THR A 21 1.27 -9.87 15.26
C THR A 21 1.16 -11.38 15.09
N PHE A 22 1.66 -12.15 16.06
CA PHE A 22 1.58 -13.61 16.00
C PHE A 22 0.16 -14.12 16.17
N GLY A 23 -0.62 -13.49 17.05
CA GLY A 23 -2.03 -13.79 17.28
C GLY A 23 -2.87 -13.55 16.03
N THR A 24 -2.66 -12.41 15.36
CA THR A 24 -3.36 -12.08 14.11
C THR A 24 -2.95 -13.07 13.01
N THR A 25 -1.65 -13.33 12.85
CA THR A 25 -1.16 -14.27 11.82
C THR A 25 -1.69 -15.68 12.03
N ALA A 26 -1.54 -16.23 13.25
CA ALA A 26 -2.01 -17.57 13.58
C ALA A 26 -3.55 -17.67 13.51
N GLY A 27 -4.26 -16.64 13.95
CA GLY A 27 -5.71 -16.54 13.87
C GLY A 27 -6.20 -16.58 12.42
N ALA A 28 -5.59 -15.80 11.53
CA ALA A 28 -5.92 -15.79 10.10
C ALA A 28 -5.69 -17.17 9.45
N PHE A 29 -4.57 -17.84 9.75
CA PHE A 29 -4.31 -19.19 9.25
C PHE A 29 -5.31 -20.22 9.77
N LYS A 30 -5.66 -20.16 11.07
CA LYS A 30 -6.66 -21.06 11.66
C LYS A 30 -8.04 -20.84 11.06
N LEU A 31 -8.49 -19.59 10.93
CA LEU A 31 -9.79 -19.27 10.34
C LEU A 31 -9.87 -19.73 8.88
N ARG A 32 -8.79 -19.58 8.12
CA ARG A 32 -8.71 -20.07 6.73
C ARG A 32 -8.72 -21.60 6.64
N SER A 33 -8.10 -22.28 7.61
CA SER A 33 -8.11 -23.75 7.71
C SER A 33 -9.51 -24.31 8.02
N MET A 34 -10.41 -23.51 8.60
CA MET A 34 -11.80 -23.93 8.87
C MET A 34 -12.58 -24.30 7.60
N LYS A 35 -12.10 -23.91 6.40
CA LYS A 35 -12.67 -24.36 5.11
C LYS A 35 -12.73 -25.88 4.99
N HIS A 36 -11.76 -26.59 5.54
CA HIS A 36 -11.68 -28.05 5.47
C HIS A 36 -12.13 -28.74 6.76
N SER A 37 -12.56 -27.95 7.75
CA SER A 37 -12.96 -28.46 9.05
C SER A 37 -14.39 -29.00 9.05
N ARG A 38 -14.65 -29.96 9.94
CA ARG A 38 -15.96 -30.61 10.13
C ARG A 38 -16.91 -29.81 11.03
N PHE A 39 -16.44 -28.73 11.67
CA PHE A 39 -17.21 -28.01 12.69
C PHE A 39 -18.34 -27.11 12.13
N LEU A 40 -18.32 -26.74 10.85
CA LEU A 40 -19.35 -25.92 10.22
C LEU A 40 -20.13 -26.74 9.17
N PRO A 41 -21.40 -27.11 9.43
CA PRO A 41 -22.16 -27.99 8.53
C PRO A 41 -22.68 -27.27 7.27
N ASN A 42 -22.79 -25.94 7.29
CA ASN A 42 -23.28 -25.17 6.15
C ASN A 42 -22.12 -24.66 5.26
N GLN A 43 -22.11 -25.09 3.99
CA GLN A 43 -21.12 -24.73 2.99
C GLN A 43 -21.02 -23.22 2.78
N THR A 44 -22.17 -22.53 2.77
CA THR A 44 -22.22 -21.08 2.51
C THR A 44 -21.55 -20.28 3.64
N LEU A 45 -21.86 -20.63 4.89
CA LEU A 45 -21.27 -19.99 6.05
C LEU A 45 -19.75 -20.22 6.09
N ARG A 46 -19.32 -21.46 5.76
CA ARG A 46 -17.91 -21.82 5.71
C ARG A 46 -17.14 -21.00 4.68
N ASN A 47 -17.70 -20.80 3.49
CA ASN A 47 -17.07 -19.97 2.46
C ASN A 47 -16.98 -18.50 2.90
N ILE A 48 -18.07 -17.92 3.41
CA ILE A 48 -18.09 -16.53 3.91
C ILE A 48 -17.02 -16.32 5.00
N VAL A 49 -16.95 -17.21 6.00
CA VAL A 49 -15.98 -17.09 7.09
C VAL A 49 -14.54 -17.21 6.58
N CYS A 50 -14.29 -18.06 5.58
CA CYS A 50 -12.96 -18.21 4.99
C CYS A 50 -12.54 -17.02 4.13
N ASP A 51 -13.48 -16.43 3.39
CA ASP A 51 -13.21 -15.29 2.51
C ASP A 51 -12.97 -14.00 3.33
N PHE A 52 -13.71 -13.82 4.42
CA PHE A 52 -13.52 -12.70 5.36
C PHE A 52 -12.58 -13.00 6.53
N ALA A 53 -11.89 -14.15 6.53
CA ALA A 53 -11.06 -14.61 7.64
C ALA A 53 -10.03 -13.57 8.10
N VAL A 54 -9.35 -12.93 7.14
CA VAL A 54 -8.33 -11.91 7.43
C VAL A 54 -8.97 -10.66 8.07
N VAL A 55 -10.08 -10.18 7.52
CA VAL A 55 -10.77 -8.96 7.99
C VAL A 55 -11.39 -9.18 9.37
N LEU A 56 -12.11 -10.29 9.57
CA LEU A 56 -12.73 -10.62 10.86
C LEU A 56 -11.69 -10.75 11.97
N ASN A 57 -10.55 -11.38 11.66
CA ASN A 57 -9.46 -11.55 12.61
C ASN A 57 -8.75 -10.24 12.93
N LEU A 58 -8.59 -9.36 11.94
CA LEU A 58 -8.06 -8.02 12.16
C LEU A 58 -8.96 -7.23 13.12
N ILE A 59 -10.29 -7.26 12.90
CA ILE A 59 -11.26 -6.60 13.79
C ILE A 59 -11.18 -7.19 15.19
N PHE A 60 -11.17 -8.52 15.31
CA PHE A 60 -11.08 -9.22 16.60
C PHE A 60 -9.85 -8.80 17.41
N TRP A 61 -8.65 -8.83 16.82
CA TRP A 61 -7.42 -8.45 17.52
C TRP A 61 -7.32 -6.94 17.79
N THR A 62 -7.89 -6.11 16.92
CA THR A 62 -7.99 -4.66 17.17
C THR A 62 -8.88 -4.37 18.38
N VAL A 63 -10.02 -5.06 18.51
CA VAL A 63 -10.91 -4.94 19.67
C VAL A 63 -10.22 -5.42 20.94
N ILE A 64 -9.52 -6.56 20.90
CA ILE A 64 -8.74 -7.05 22.06
C ILE A 64 -7.67 -6.04 22.47
N SER A 65 -6.95 -5.46 21.50
CA SER A 65 -5.93 -4.45 21.79
C SER A 65 -6.53 -3.23 22.50
N LYS A 66 -7.63 -2.68 21.97
CA LYS A 66 -8.23 -1.46 22.53
C LYS A 66 -9.01 -1.68 23.83
N ALA A 67 -9.75 -2.79 23.94
CA ALA A 67 -10.60 -3.06 25.10
C ALA A 67 -9.88 -3.84 26.22
N GLY A 68 -8.99 -4.76 25.86
CA GLY A 68 -8.28 -5.61 26.82
C GLY A 68 -7.00 -4.99 27.39
N PHE A 69 -6.34 -4.10 26.63
CA PHE A 69 -5.05 -3.52 27.00
C PHE A 69 -5.04 -1.99 26.85
N SER A 70 -6.06 -1.32 27.37
CA SER A 70 -6.22 0.15 27.29
C SER A 70 -5.03 0.94 27.86
N ASN A 71 -4.27 0.33 28.77
CA ASN A 71 -3.17 0.98 29.49
C ASN A 71 -1.82 0.82 28.79
N VAL A 72 -1.74 0.03 27.70
CA VAL A 72 -0.51 -0.19 26.95
C VAL A 72 -0.63 0.51 25.59
N PRO A 73 0.14 1.58 25.34
CA PRO A 73 0.10 2.25 24.05
C PRO A 73 0.64 1.31 22.96
N THR A 74 -0.09 1.21 21.87
CA THR A 74 0.28 0.44 20.68
C THR A 74 0.48 1.39 19.51
N GLU A 75 1.48 1.12 18.67
CA GLU A 75 1.72 1.90 17.46
C GLU A 75 0.56 1.69 16.50
N THR A 76 -0.12 2.79 16.16
CA THR A 76 -1.29 2.78 15.26
C THR A 76 -0.91 3.41 13.92
N LEU A 77 -1.73 3.15 12.89
CA LEU A 77 -1.52 3.74 11.58
C LEU A 77 -1.57 5.26 11.68
N ASN A 78 -0.46 5.92 11.35
CA ASN A 78 -0.37 7.37 11.32
C ASN A 78 -0.96 7.89 10.01
N VAL A 79 -2.17 8.43 10.07
CA VAL A 79 -2.83 9.06 8.93
C VAL A 79 -2.81 10.58 9.15
N PRO A 80 -2.36 11.38 8.16
CA PRO A 80 -2.34 12.82 8.31
C PRO A 80 -3.77 13.39 8.29
N ASP A 81 -4.05 14.36 9.17
CA ASP A 81 -5.35 15.04 9.25
C ASP A 81 -5.63 15.98 8.05
N THR A 82 -4.59 16.30 7.27
CA THR A 82 -4.69 17.21 6.13
C THR A 82 -4.01 16.61 4.90
N PHE A 83 -4.72 16.61 3.77
CA PHE A 83 -4.15 16.23 2.49
C PHE A 83 -3.26 17.36 1.97
N ALA A 84 -1.95 17.16 2.05
CA ALA A 84 -0.98 18.15 1.57
C ALA A 84 0.33 17.51 1.12
N PRO A 85 1.18 18.26 0.40
CA PRO A 85 2.50 17.79 -0.02
C PRO A 85 3.38 17.43 1.19
N THR A 86 4.17 16.37 1.04
CA THR A 86 5.05 15.84 2.09
C THR A 86 6.28 16.70 2.38
N PHE A 87 6.56 17.70 1.55
CA PHE A 87 7.73 18.56 1.70
C PHE A 87 7.35 19.85 2.42
N GLU A 88 8.01 20.08 3.54
CA GLU A 88 7.87 21.26 4.39
C GLU A 88 8.99 22.25 4.10
N CYS A 89 8.65 23.54 4.06
CA CYS A 89 9.60 24.62 3.78
C CYS A 89 9.94 25.37 5.05
N CYS A 90 11.20 25.81 5.16
CA CYS A 90 11.69 26.61 6.29
C CYS A 90 11.68 28.12 6.03
N ASP A 91 11.40 28.53 4.79
CA ASP A 91 11.41 29.92 4.35
C ASP A 91 10.20 30.25 3.45
N ALA A 92 9.97 31.54 3.24
CA ALA A 92 8.88 32.02 2.38
C ALA A 92 9.07 31.71 0.90
N SER A 93 10.31 31.38 0.49
CA SER A 93 10.62 31.08 -0.90
C SER A 93 10.25 29.65 -1.29
N CYS A 94 10.28 28.68 -0.35
CA CYS A 94 9.91 27.28 -0.60
C CYS A 94 10.69 26.62 -1.77
N THR A 95 11.86 27.16 -2.15
CA THR A 95 12.66 26.69 -3.30
C THR A 95 13.75 25.70 -2.91
N THR A 96 14.13 25.66 -1.63
CA THR A 96 15.17 24.74 -1.15
C THR A 96 14.63 23.32 -1.11
N SER A 97 15.28 22.40 -1.84
CA SER A 97 14.79 21.02 -2.02
C SER A 97 15.13 20.09 -0.84
N PHE A 98 15.90 20.58 0.14
CA PHE A 98 16.43 19.85 1.29
C PHE A 98 16.67 20.86 2.42
N PRO A 99 15.79 20.97 3.42
CA PRO A 99 15.75 19.98 4.51
C PRO A 99 14.34 19.67 5.07
N ASN A 100 14.16 18.45 5.61
CA ASN A 100 12.95 18.09 6.38
C ASN A 100 12.95 18.66 7.80
N ASP A 101 14.08 19.21 8.26
CA ASP A 101 14.24 19.82 9.57
C ASP A 101 14.71 21.26 9.37
N CYS A 102 13.96 22.22 9.90
CA CYS A 102 14.31 23.64 9.86
C CYS A 102 15.22 23.98 11.06
N PRO A 103 16.55 24.13 10.87
CA PRO A 103 17.43 24.44 11.99
C PRO A 103 17.08 25.83 12.56
N GLY A 104 16.52 25.86 13.77
CA GLY A 104 16.18 27.10 14.49
C GLY A 104 14.71 27.53 14.42
N GLN A 105 13.80 26.67 13.93
CA GLN A 105 12.35 26.90 13.98
C GLN A 105 11.65 25.64 14.52
N ASP A 106 10.69 25.83 15.44
CA ASP A 106 9.92 24.72 16.04
C ASP A 106 8.82 24.19 15.10
N GLU A 107 8.40 24.98 14.10
CA GLU A 107 7.41 24.62 13.09
C GLU A 107 7.85 25.08 11.69
N ALA A 108 7.51 24.32 10.66
CA ALA A 108 7.78 24.68 9.28
C ALA A 108 6.97 25.92 8.84
N TRP A 109 7.57 26.77 8.01
CA TRP A 109 6.94 27.99 7.48
C TRP A 109 5.75 27.70 6.55
N GLY A 110 5.83 26.63 5.76
CA GLY A 110 4.79 26.27 4.80
C GLY A 110 5.04 24.92 4.12
N ARG A 111 4.23 24.59 3.12
CA ARG A 111 4.38 23.38 2.30
C ARG A 111 4.63 23.77 0.84
N ARG A 112 5.36 22.92 0.11
CA ARG A 112 5.62 23.17 -1.32
C ARG A 112 4.31 23.26 -2.13
N PRO A 113 4.30 24.01 -3.25
CA PRO A 113 3.20 23.94 -4.21
C PRO A 113 3.04 22.53 -4.79
N TRP A 114 1.80 22.19 -5.19
CA TRP A 114 1.50 20.91 -5.83
C TRP A 114 2.20 20.76 -7.19
N LEU A 115 2.23 21.80 -8.01
CA LEU A 115 2.94 21.78 -9.28
C LEU A 115 4.43 22.07 -9.03
N VAL A 116 5.28 21.13 -9.41
CA VAL A 116 6.74 21.27 -9.31
C VAL A 116 7.23 22.22 -10.40
N ASP A 117 8.00 23.23 -10.00
CA ASP A 117 8.70 24.08 -10.96
C ASP A 117 9.91 23.32 -11.53
N LEU A 118 9.78 22.83 -12.77
CA LEU A 118 10.86 22.13 -13.47
C LEU A 118 11.99 23.08 -13.91
N GLY A 119 11.75 24.39 -13.88
CA GLY A 119 12.71 25.43 -14.26
C GLY A 119 13.65 25.83 -13.11
N ASP A 120 13.27 25.56 -11.86
CA ASP A 120 14.07 25.89 -10.68
C ASP A 120 15.22 24.89 -10.47
N THR A 121 16.19 24.94 -11.37
CA THR A 121 17.40 24.09 -11.35
C THR A 121 18.51 24.69 -10.49
N GLY A 122 18.22 25.68 -9.64
CA GLY A 122 19.23 26.40 -8.85
C GLY A 122 20.32 27.05 -9.73
N GLY A 123 19.95 27.47 -10.95
CA GLY A 123 20.85 28.08 -11.92
C GLY A 123 21.81 27.10 -12.64
N LYS A 124 21.59 25.79 -12.52
CA LYS A 124 22.46 24.75 -13.12
C LYS A 124 21.81 24.10 -14.36
N PRO A 125 22.12 24.57 -15.59
CA PRO A 125 21.47 24.08 -16.81
C PRO A 125 21.82 22.62 -17.17
N TRP A 126 22.83 22.03 -16.54
CA TRP A 126 23.25 20.64 -16.79
C TRP A 126 22.44 19.60 -16.02
N VAL A 127 21.65 20.01 -15.01
CA VAL A 127 20.85 19.12 -14.16
C VAL A 127 19.86 18.27 -14.96
N PRO A 128 19.07 18.81 -15.92
CA PRO A 128 18.14 17.99 -16.71
C PRO A 128 18.85 16.93 -17.56
N ILE A 129 20.03 17.25 -18.09
CA ILE A 129 20.83 16.32 -18.89
C ILE A 129 21.36 15.19 -18.00
N PHE A 130 21.86 15.53 -16.81
CA PHE A 130 22.34 14.53 -15.86
C PHE A 130 21.20 13.65 -15.32
N ALA A 131 20.01 14.21 -15.13
CA ALA A 131 18.80 13.48 -14.70
C ALA A 131 18.31 12.44 -15.72
N ALA A 132 18.71 12.55 -17.00
CA ALA A 132 18.37 11.55 -18.00
C ALA A 132 18.94 10.16 -17.68
N VAL A 133 20.13 10.09 -17.05
CA VAL A 133 20.79 8.82 -16.68
C VAL A 133 19.96 8.03 -15.65
N PRO A 134 19.62 8.58 -14.46
CA PRO A 134 18.75 7.88 -13.53
C PRO A 134 17.34 7.67 -14.07
N ALA A 135 16.82 8.55 -14.94
CA ALA A 135 15.52 8.36 -15.57
C ALA A 135 15.48 7.11 -16.47
N ILE A 136 16.54 6.86 -17.25
CA ILE A 136 16.65 5.64 -18.07
C ILE A 136 16.71 4.39 -17.19
N LEU A 137 17.50 4.42 -16.10
CA LEU A 137 17.57 3.30 -15.16
C LEU A 137 16.22 3.02 -14.51
N ALA A 138 15.51 4.07 -14.10
CA ALA A 138 14.20 3.91 -13.49
C ALA A 138 13.14 3.44 -14.49
N PHE A 139 13.20 3.88 -15.75
CA PHE A 139 12.36 3.35 -16.82
C PHE A 139 12.59 1.84 -17.00
N ILE A 140 13.84 1.38 -17.02
CA ILE A 140 14.16 -0.04 -17.13
C ILE A 140 13.58 -0.82 -15.95
N LEU A 141 13.74 -0.31 -14.72
CA LEU A 141 13.21 -0.97 -13.52
C LEU A 141 11.69 -1.10 -13.57
N ILE A 142 10.98 -0.02 -13.92
CA ILE A 142 9.52 -0.03 -14.02
C ILE A 142 9.06 -0.97 -15.13
N PHE A 143 9.74 -0.97 -16.28
CA PHE A 143 9.43 -1.86 -17.38
C PHE A 143 9.61 -3.34 -16.99
N LEU A 144 10.69 -3.67 -16.27
CA LEU A 144 10.95 -5.03 -15.80
C LEU A 144 9.94 -5.47 -14.72
N ASP A 145 9.64 -4.63 -13.74
CA ASP A 145 8.71 -4.95 -12.65
C ASP A 145 7.27 -5.15 -13.17
N ASN A 146 6.82 -4.28 -14.07
CA ASN A 146 5.54 -4.45 -14.75
C ASN A 146 5.57 -5.72 -15.60
N GLY A 147 6.69 -5.93 -16.32
CA GLY A 147 7.01 -7.11 -17.10
C GLY A 147 6.76 -8.43 -16.37
N ILE A 148 7.36 -8.57 -15.19
CA ILE A 148 7.25 -9.76 -14.33
C ILE A 148 5.83 -9.89 -13.79
N THR A 149 5.26 -8.78 -13.31
CA THR A 149 3.94 -8.77 -12.67
C THR A 149 2.85 -9.25 -13.62
N TRP A 150 2.80 -8.73 -14.85
CA TRP A 150 1.78 -9.16 -15.80
C TRP A 150 1.98 -10.62 -16.22
N HIS A 151 3.22 -11.10 -16.41
CA HIS A 151 3.47 -12.50 -16.80
C HIS A 151 2.94 -13.47 -15.75
N LEU A 152 3.11 -13.12 -14.48
CA LEU A 152 2.68 -13.93 -13.36
C LEU A 152 1.15 -13.94 -13.21
N ILE A 153 0.50 -12.79 -13.43
CA ILE A 153 -0.97 -12.71 -13.44
C ILE A 153 -1.55 -13.49 -14.63
N GLN A 154 -0.92 -13.35 -15.79
CA GLN A 154 -1.38 -13.90 -17.06
C GLN A 154 -0.96 -15.36 -17.28
N GLU A 155 -0.36 -15.99 -16.27
CA GLU A 155 0.00 -17.40 -16.30
C GLU A 155 -1.20 -18.24 -16.76
N PRO A 156 -1.03 -19.17 -17.73
CA PRO A 156 -2.13 -20.00 -18.24
C PRO A 156 -2.86 -20.80 -17.15
N SER A 157 -2.21 -21.02 -15.99
CA SER A 157 -2.77 -21.64 -14.79
C SER A 157 -3.97 -20.85 -14.22
N ASN A 158 -3.97 -19.52 -14.37
CA ASN A 158 -4.98 -18.61 -13.82
C ASN A 158 -6.24 -18.51 -14.70
N LYS A 159 -6.23 -19.06 -15.92
CA LYS A 159 -7.40 -19.15 -16.82
C LYS A 159 -8.16 -17.83 -17.01
N LEU A 160 -7.44 -16.71 -17.12
CA LEU A 160 -8.02 -15.41 -17.44
C LEU A 160 -8.66 -15.43 -18.84
N VAL A 161 -9.81 -14.79 -18.99
CA VAL A 161 -10.62 -14.82 -20.22
C VAL A 161 -10.38 -13.57 -21.05
N HIS A 162 -10.08 -12.43 -20.42
CA HIS A 162 -9.83 -11.20 -21.14
C HIS A 162 -8.49 -11.23 -21.88
N GLY A 163 -8.45 -10.53 -23.02
CA GLY A 163 -7.27 -10.40 -23.86
C GLY A 163 -6.12 -9.66 -23.18
N ARG A 164 -4.91 -9.91 -23.68
CA ARG A 164 -3.67 -9.33 -23.18
C ARG A 164 -3.44 -7.94 -23.78
N ALA A 165 -3.08 -6.95 -22.96
CA ALA A 165 -2.89 -5.57 -23.39
C ALA A 165 -1.60 -4.93 -22.81
N PHE A 166 -0.45 -5.58 -23.03
CA PHE A 166 0.83 -5.20 -22.41
C PHE A 166 1.33 -3.80 -22.79
N ASN A 167 1.23 -3.46 -24.08
CA ASN A 167 1.66 -2.16 -24.57
C ASN A 167 0.78 -1.04 -24.01
N TYR A 168 -0.53 -1.31 -23.87
CA TYR A 168 -1.48 -0.34 -23.34
C TYR A 168 -1.23 -0.05 -21.86
N ASP A 169 -0.94 -1.09 -21.07
CA ASP A 169 -0.57 -0.95 -19.65
C ASP A 169 0.71 -0.12 -19.49
N THR A 170 1.73 -0.38 -20.32
CA THR A 170 2.99 0.38 -20.31
C THR A 170 2.77 1.86 -20.61
N ILE A 171 1.90 2.18 -21.58
CA ILE A 171 1.56 3.57 -21.93
C ILE A 171 0.83 4.27 -20.78
N ILE A 172 -0.15 3.60 -20.15
CA ILE A 172 -0.88 4.17 -19.01
C ILE A 172 0.06 4.49 -17.87
N ILE A 173 0.96 3.56 -17.52
CA ILE A 173 1.92 3.76 -16.43
C ILE A 173 2.86 4.93 -16.77
N GLY A 174 3.31 5.04 -18.02
CA GLY A 174 4.10 6.19 -18.48
C GLY A 174 3.38 7.53 -18.31
N ILE A 175 2.10 7.60 -18.67
CA ILE A 175 1.27 8.81 -18.48
C ILE A 175 1.12 9.12 -16.98
N MET A 176 0.85 8.12 -16.15
CA MET A 176 0.71 8.31 -14.70
C MET A 176 2.02 8.78 -14.05
N ILE A 177 3.17 8.25 -14.48
CA ILE A 177 4.48 8.72 -14.02
C ILE A 177 4.70 10.17 -14.41
N ALA A 178 4.34 10.57 -15.63
CA ALA A 178 4.46 11.96 -16.07
C ALA A 178 3.61 12.90 -15.21
N ILE A 179 2.34 12.55 -14.96
CA ILE A 179 1.43 13.33 -14.10
C ILE A 179 1.97 13.40 -12.67
N ASN A 180 2.36 12.27 -12.08
CA ASN A 180 2.91 12.24 -10.73
C ASN A 180 4.21 13.04 -10.61
N SER A 181 5.06 13.02 -11.64
CA SER A 181 6.29 13.82 -11.67
C SER A 181 6.01 15.33 -11.69
N LEU A 182 4.98 15.77 -12.43
CA LEU A 182 4.57 17.18 -12.45
C LEU A 182 4.02 17.62 -11.08
N ILE A 183 3.33 16.73 -10.37
CA ILE A 183 2.74 17.00 -9.06
C ILE A 183 3.76 16.73 -7.91
N GLY A 184 4.92 16.15 -8.22
CA GLY A 184 5.92 15.69 -7.26
C GLY A 184 5.42 14.54 -6.36
N LEU A 185 4.45 13.76 -6.82
CA LEU A 185 3.99 12.54 -6.16
C LEU A 185 4.94 11.37 -6.47
N PRO A 186 5.06 10.39 -5.57
CA PRO A 186 5.85 9.19 -5.84
C PRO A 186 5.30 8.44 -7.05
N TRP A 187 6.20 7.80 -7.78
CA TRP A 187 5.83 6.97 -8.92
C TRP A 187 5.20 5.67 -8.45
N LEU A 188 4.19 5.23 -9.20
CA LEU A 188 3.49 3.98 -8.92
C LEU A 188 3.98 2.90 -9.90
N VAL A 189 4.33 1.74 -9.35
CA VAL A 189 4.69 0.54 -10.10
C VAL A 189 3.68 -0.57 -9.81
N ALA A 190 3.47 -1.48 -10.76
CA ALA A 190 2.61 -2.63 -10.54
C ALA A 190 3.14 -3.50 -9.41
N SER A 191 2.34 -3.71 -8.37
CA SER A 191 2.75 -4.52 -7.22
C SER A 191 2.46 -5.99 -7.45
N THR A 192 3.51 -6.83 -7.48
CA THR A 192 3.39 -8.25 -7.85
C THR A 192 2.58 -9.06 -6.84
N VAL A 193 2.94 -9.03 -5.56
CA VAL A 193 2.32 -9.89 -4.53
C VAL A 193 0.83 -9.55 -4.31
N PRO A 194 0.43 -8.27 -4.12
CA PRO A 194 -0.98 -7.91 -3.99
C PRO A 194 -1.81 -8.26 -5.22
N SER A 195 -1.25 -8.09 -6.42
CA SER A 195 -1.96 -8.46 -7.66
C SER A 195 -2.26 -9.96 -7.73
N ILE A 196 -1.30 -10.82 -7.35
CA ILE A 196 -1.54 -12.27 -7.29
C ILE A 196 -2.58 -12.61 -6.23
N ILE A 197 -2.48 -12.03 -5.04
CA ILE A 197 -3.44 -12.28 -3.95
C ILE A 197 -4.83 -11.82 -4.38
N HIS A 198 -4.95 -10.71 -5.11
CA HIS A 198 -6.22 -10.24 -5.66
C HIS A 198 -6.81 -11.24 -6.66
N VAL A 199 -6.02 -11.73 -7.62
CA VAL A 199 -6.45 -12.77 -8.57
C VAL A 199 -6.88 -14.04 -7.83
N GLN A 200 -6.14 -14.44 -6.80
CA GLN A 200 -6.49 -15.61 -5.98
C GLN A 200 -7.76 -15.41 -5.16
N ALA A 201 -8.03 -14.19 -4.70
CA ALA A 201 -9.26 -13.84 -3.98
C ALA A 201 -10.49 -13.81 -4.90
N MET A 202 -10.30 -13.46 -6.18
CA MET A 202 -11.35 -13.48 -7.21
C MET A 202 -11.48 -14.83 -7.93
N SER A 203 -10.70 -15.84 -7.52
CA SER A 203 -10.66 -17.16 -8.17
C SER A 203 -11.59 -18.17 -7.50
N ASP A 204 -12.44 -18.80 -8.31
CA ASP A 204 -13.19 -19.99 -7.91
C ASP A 204 -12.25 -21.20 -7.99
N LYS A 205 -12.04 -21.86 -6.84
CA LYS A 205 -11.15 -23.02 -6.72
C LYS A 205 -11.96 -24.30 -6.55
N ASP A 206 -11.56 -25.33 -7.29
CA ASP A 206 -12.09 -26.69 -7.15
C ASP A 206 -11.65 -27.33 -5.81
N ASP A 207 -12.22 -28.48 -5.45
CA ASP A 207 -11.88 -29.23 -4.24
C ASP A 207 -10.40 -29.63 -4.16
N LYS A 208 -9.73 -29.72 -5.33
CA LYS A 208 -8.28 -29.97 -5.47
C LYS A 208 -7.42 -28.70 -5.41
N GLY A 209 -8.02 -27.53 -5.16
CA GLY A 209 -7.32 -26.25 -5.06
C GLY A 209 -6.94 -25.60 -6.40
N LYS A 210 -7.33 -26.19 -7.53
CA LYS A 210 -7.06 -25.65 -8.88
C LYS A 210 -8.06 -24.55 -9.23
N ILE A 211 -7.57 -23.48 -9.86
CA ILE A 211 -8.40 -22.38 -10.35
C ILE A 211 -9.29 -22.89 -11.50
N VAL A 212 -10.60 -22.73 -11.36
CA VAL A 212 -11.61 -23.11 -12.37
C VAL A 212 -11.93 -21.90 -13.23
N LYS A 213 -12.28 -20.78 -12.58
CA LYS A 213 -12.66 -19.51 -13.19
C LYS A 213 -12.16 -18.38 -12.31
N VAL A 214 -11.82 -17.24 -12.92
CA VAL A 214 -11.52 -15.99 -12.22
C VAL A 214 -12.57 -14.97 -12.60
N GLN A 215 -13.11 -14.26 -11.61
CA GLN A 215 -14.03 -13.16 -11.84
C GLN A 215 -13.22 -11.89 -12.10
N GLU A 216 -13.17 -11.46 -13.36
CA GLU A 216 -12.44 -10.26 -13.77
C GLU A 216 -13.34 -9.03 -13.57
N THR A 217 -12.96 -8.13 -12.65
CA THR A 217 -13.76 -6.95 -12.29
C THR A 217 -12.90 -5.69 -12.24
N ARG A 218 -13.49 -4.56 -12.63
CA ARG A 218 -12.87 -3.23 -12.53
C ARG A 218 -13.24 -2.50 -11.24
N LEU A 219 -14.32 -2.94 -10.58
CA LEU A 219 -14.89 -2.24 -9.44
C LEU A 219 -14.03 -2.40 -8.19
N THR A 220 -13.41 -3.56 -7.98
CA THR A 220 -12.57 -3.83 -6.79
C THR A 220 -11.44 -2.82 -6.65
N HIS A 221 -10.72 -2.56 -7.73
CA HIS A 221 -9.64 -1.58 -7.74
C HIS A 221 -10.15 -0.15 -7.50
N ILE A 222 -11.26 0.23 -8.12
CA ILE A 222 -11.88 1.54 -7.90
C ILE A 222 -12.29 1.71 -6.42
N PHE A 223 -12.93 0.71 -5.83
CA PHE A 223 -13.33 0.74 -4.42
C PHE A 223 -12.13 0.82 -3.48
N ILE A 224 -11.04 0.07 -3.75
CA ILE A 224 -9.83 0.14 -2.93
C ILE A 224 -9.25 1.56 -2.94
N HIS A 225 -9.12 2.19 -4.12
CA HIS A 225 -8.60 3.55 -4.21
C HIS A 225 -9.53 4.59 -3.58
N LEU A 226 -10.85 4.43 -3.71
CA LEU A 226 -11.83 5.29 -3.03
C LEU A 226 -11.76 5.14 -1.51
N LEU A 227 -11.61 3.93 -1.00
CA LEU A 227 -11.48 3.69 0.44
C LEU A 227 -10.18 4.28 0.99
N VAL A 228 -9.05 4.14 0.27
CA VAL A 228 -7.79 4.79 0.65
C VAL A 228 -7.96 6.31 0.69
N LEU A 229 -8.61 6.91 -0.31
CA LEU A 229 -8.91 8.34 -0.29
C LEU A 229 -9.80 8.72 0.90
N ALA A 230 -10.81 7.90 1.21
CA ALA A 230 -11.69 8.12 2.36
C ALA A 230 -10.97 8.00 3.69
N THR A 231 -9.85 7.27 3.80
CA THR A 231 -9.08 7.22 5.06
C THR A 231 -8.39 8.54 5.40
N VAL A 232 -8.16 9.41 4.40
CA VAL A 232 -7.51 10.71 4.61
C VAL A 232 -8.48 11.77 5.19
N PHE A 233 -9.79 11.52 5.10
CA PHE A 233 -10.85 12.41 5.60
C PHE A 233 -11.53 11.82 6.83
#